data_AF-A0A5Y4ZE30-F1
#
_entry.id   AF-A0A5Y4ZE30-F1
#
_cell.length_a   1.000
_cell.length_b   1.000
_cell.length_c   1.000
_cell.angle_alpha   90.00
_cell.angle_beta   90.00
_cell.angle_gamma   90.00
#
_symmetry.space_group_name_H-M   'P 1'
#
loop_
_entity.id
_entity.type
_entity.pdbx_description
1 polymer ?
#
loop_
_entity_poly.entity_id
_entity_poly.type
_entity_poly.pdbx_seq_one_letter_code
_entity_poly.pdbx_strand_id
1 'polypeptide(L)' 'VFIDAILEKIYLTHERSLHIGENECSRNILLA' A
#
# COMPACT_ATOMS: atom_id res chain seq x y z
N VAL A 1 11.46 10.15 -6.60
CA VAL A 1 12.36 9.09 -7.13
C VAL A 1 12.61 7.98 -6.12
N PHE A 2 13.20 8.23 -4.94
CA PHE A 2 13.48 7.16 -3.98
C PHE A 2 12.21 6.57 -3.33
N ILE A 3 11.26 7.43 -2.95
CA ILE A 3 9.97 7.02 -2.36
C ILE A 3 9.17 6.18 -3.36
N ASP A 4 9.12 6.62 -4.62
CA ASP A 4 8.36 5.94 -5.67
C ASP A 4 8.85 4.50 -5.90
N ALA A 5 10.17 4.26 -5.86
CA ALA A 5 10.75 2.92 -6.00
C ALA A 5 10.40 1.98 -4.82
N ILE A 6 10.18 2.53 -3.62
CA ILE A 6 9.72 1.75 -2.47
C ILE A 6 8.22 1.45 -2.60
N LEU A 7 7.43 2.46 -2.97
CA LEU A 7 5.99 2.30 -3.19
C LEU A 7 5.70 1.29 -4.31
N GLU A 8 6.49 1.28 -5.39
CA GLU A 8 6.37 0.31 -6.47
C GLU A 8 6.57 -1.12 -5.98
N LYS A 9 7.60 -1.37 -5.18
CA LYS A 9 7.85 -2.70 -4.59
C LYS A 9 6.68 -3.17 -3.72
N ILE A 10 6.14 -2.27 -2.90
CA ILE A 10 5.01 -2.56 -2.01
C ILE A 10 3.74 -2.85 -2.84
N TYR A 11 3.48 -2.01 -3.84
CA TYR A 11 2.33 -2.15 -4.74
C TYR A 11 2.34 -3.49 -5.47
N LEU A 12 3.49 -3.92 -5.98
CA LEU A 12 3.63 -5.19 -6.70
C LEU A 12 3.41 -6.43 -5.81
N THR A 13 3.71 -6.33 -4.51
CA THR A 13 3.52 -7.44 -3.56
C THR A 13 2.13 -7.46 -2.91
N HIS A 14 1.37 -6.37 -2.98
CA HIS A 14 0.05 -6.22 -2.36
C HIS A 14 -1.03 -6.02 -3.43
N GLU A 15 -1.14 -6.99 -4.35
CA GLU A 15 -2.24 -7.06 -5.32
C GLU A 15 -2.43 -5.79 -6.16
N ARG A 16 -1.34 -5.08 -6.46
CA ARG A 16 -1.41 -3.80 -7.21
C ARG A 16 -2.26 -2.76 -6.48
N SER A 17 -2.12 -2.67 -5.17
CA SER A 17 -2.76 -1.67 -4.31
C SER A 17 -1.83 -1.23 -3.17
N LEU A 18 -2.08 -0.03 -2.66
CA LEU A 18 -1.49 0.46 -1.41
C LEU A 18 -2.51 0.46 -0.26
N HIS A 19 -3.73 -0.05 -0.50
CA HIS A 19 -4.71 -0.32 0.55
C HIS A 19 -4.29 -1.57 1.33
N ILE A 20 -3.32 -1.40 2.20
CA ILE A 20 -2.69 -2.50 2.96
C ILE A 20 -3.22 -2.48 4.38
N GLY A 21 -3.68 -3.64 4.86
CA GLY A 21 -4.06 -3.86 6.23
C GLY A 21 -3.13 -4.83 6.95
N GLU A 22 -3.15 -4.79 8.26
CA GLU A 22 -2.49 -5.74 9.15
C GLU A 22 -3.50 -6.21 10.20
N ASN A 23 -3.52 -7.51 10.51
CA ASN A 23 -4.47 -8.11 11.46
C ASN A 23 -5.93 -7.71 11.18
N GLU A 24 -6.33 -7.83 9.89
CA GLU A 24 -7.68 -7.49 9.39
C GLU A 24 -8.07 -6.01 9.53
N CYS A 25 -7.15 -5.12 9.92
CA CYS A 25 -7.37 -3.68 10.03
C CYS A 25 -6.58 -2.89 8.97
N SER A 26 -7.25 -1.98 8.28
CA SER A 26 -6.62 -1.04 7.33
C SER A 26 -7.12 0.37 7.58
N ARG A 27 -6.20 1.35 7.50
CA ARG A 27 -6.50 2.79 7.48
C ARG A 27 -5.88 3.50 6.29
N ASN A 28 -5.33 2.76 5.34
CA ASN A 28 -4.68 3.28 4.14
C ASN A 28 -5.71 3.59 3.02
N ILE A 29 -6.91 4.02 3.41
CA ILE A 29 -7.94 4.48 2.49
C ILE A 29 -7.74 5.98 2.21
N LEU A 30 -8.08 6.42 0.99
CA LEU A 30 -7.93 7.84 0.61
C LEU A 30 -8.89 8.75 1.39
N LEU A 31 -10.10 8.27 1.67
CA LEU A 31 -11.14 8.94 2.45
C LEU A 31 -11.99 7.88 3.16
N ALA A 32 -12.37 8.13 4.42
CA ALA A 32 -13.21 7.24 5.22
C ALA A 32 -14.67 7.69 5.24
#